data_AF-L2FVK4-F1
#
_entry.id   AF-L2FVK4-F1
#
_cell.length_a   1.000
_cell.length_b   1.000
_cell.length_c   1.000
_cell.angle_alpha   90.00
_cell.angle_beta   90.00
_cell.angle_gamma   90.00
#
_symmetry.space_group_name_H-M   'P 1'
#
loop_
_entity.id
_entity.type
_entity.pdbx_description
1 polymer ?
#
loop_
_entity_poly.entity_id
_entity_poly.type
_entity_poly.pdbx_seq_one_letter_code
_entity_poly.pdbx_strand_id
1 'polypeptide(L)'
;MMISTCGTCGRIFPGGDQELQNHIAVTGHQSTFYSCFSCDYRFASQYYAKQHMDAEDHWIPTSPPLSCSKCTSRFSNEEDAEKHEHKIHLRCRPCNVSFPTSQELSMHLRGRMHKDFSMYCPFCNRSKLSAGGLISHLESGSCPDSKLDSDTLYEAVLQRDPKGVLSKQLQDWTGTPRFEVTADTWNSKAQAYECRICHRLFKQLPDLQFHVNSAAHTKKIYHCPNPRCRKAFNHLGSTIHHLELETCQFMSFEAVQKNVEEALKFYYMFQD
;
A
#
# COMPACT_ATOMS: atom_id res chain seq x y z
N MET A 1 -7.35 -18.89 52.24
CA MET A 1 -7.10 -20.34 52.31
C MET A 1 -7.21 -20.88 50.90
N MET A 2 -6.21 -21.61 50.43
CA MET A 2 -6.19 -22.20 49.09
C MET A 2 -6.93 -23.55 49.18
N ILE A 3 -8.03 -23.70 48.46
CA ILE A 3 -8.82 -24.93 48.44
C ILE A 3 -8.39 -25.73 47.22
N SER A 4 -8.05 -26.99 47.39
CA SER A 4 -7.59 -27.87 46.30
C SER A 4 -8.57 -29.03 46.11
N THR A 5 -8.77 -29.51 44.89
CA THR A 5 -9.76 -30.57 44.59
C THR A 5 -9.10 -31.67 43.78
N CYS A 6 -9.34 -32.95 44.09
CA CYS A 6 -8.77 -34.05 43.29
C CYS A 6 -9.45 -34.16 41.92
N GLY A 7 -8.66 -34.14 40.84
CA GLY A 7 -9.16 -34.28 39.47
C GLY A 7 -9.73 -35.67 39.14
N THR A 8 -9.32 -36.72 39.85
CA THR A 8 -9.79 -38.10 39.58
C THR A 8 -11.11 -38.43 40.28
N CYS A 9 -11.33 -37.95 41.51
CA CYS A 9 -12.52 -38.30 42.31
C CYS A 9 -13.38 -37.11 42.77
N GLY A 10 -12.97 -35.87 42.45
CA GLY A 10 -13.72 -34.65 42.77
C GLY A 10 -13.71 -34.25 44.26
N ARG A 11 -12.94 -34.93 45.11
CA ARG A 11 -12.89 -34.62 46.55
C ARG A 11 -12.20 -33.29 46.82
N ILE A 12 -12.82 -32.46 47.66
CA ILE A 12 -12.35 -31.12 48.03
C ILE A 12 -11.49 -31.19 49.31
N PHE A 13 -10.35 -30.50 49.30
CA PHE A 13 -9.35 -30.42 50.36
C PHE A 13 -9.20 -28.96 50.81
N PRO A 14 -9.88 -28.56 51.90
CA PRO A 14 -9.86 -27.18 52.38
C PRO A 14 -8.48 -26.73 52.91
N GLY A 15 -7.59 -27.66 53.28
CA GLY A 15 -6.21 -27.38 53.69
C GLY A 15 -5.22 -27.23 52.53
N GLY A 16 -5.70 -27.27 51.29
CA GLY A 16 -4.93 -26.94 50.08
C GLY A 16 -4.06 -28.09 49.55
N ASP A 17 -3.03 -27.73 48.79
CA ASP A 17 -2.29 -28.66 47.94
C ASP A 17 -1.60 -29.79 48.71
N GLN A 18 -1.17 -29.56 49.95
CA GLN A 18 -0.48 -30.58 50.75
C GLN A 18 -1.40 -31.78 51.05
N GLU A 19 -2.67 -31.53 51.37
CA GLU A 19 -3.66 -32.57 51.62
C GLU A 19 -4.01 -33.33 50.34
N LEU A 20 -4.10 -32.60 49.22
CA LEU A 20 -4.34 -33.20 47.90
C LEU A 20 -3.18 -34.12 47.47
N GLN A 21 -1.92 -33.71 47.68
CA GLN A 21 -0.76 -34.54 47.37
C GLN A 21 -0.73 -35.83 48.19
N ASN A 22 -1.07 -35.75 49.48
CA ASN A 22 -1.19 -36.94 50.33
C ASN A 22 -2.31 -37.88 49.84
N HIS A 23 -3.45 -37.32 49.45
CA HIS A 23 -4.55 -38.09 48.87
C HIS A 23 -4.13 -38.83 47.59
N ILE A 24 -3.45 -38.15 46.67
CA ILE A 24 -2.92 -38.72 45.43
C ILE A 24 -1.92 -39.83 45.70
N ALA A 25 -0.98 -39.61 46.62
CA ALA A 25 0.05 -40.58 46.96
C ALA A 25 -0.52 -41.91 47.48
N VAL A 26 -1.64 -41.86 48.22
CA VAL A 26 -2.28 -43.05 48.79
C VAL A 26 -3.24 -43.74 47.82
N THR A 27 -3.92 -42.97 46.97
CA THR A 27 -4.96 -43.50 46.08
C THR A 27 -4.47 -43.84 44.68
N GLY A 28 -3.29 -43.36 44.29
CA GLY A 28 -2.79 -43.47 42.92
C GLY A 28 -3.52 -42.57 41.92
N HIS A 29 -4.37 -41.65 42.38
CA HIS A 29 -5.08 -40.68 41.54
C HIS A 29 -4.11 -39.71 40.87
N GLN A 30 -4.44 -39.20 39.67
CA GLN A 30 -3.58 -38.25 38.95
C GLN A 30 -4.03 -36.80 39.17
N SER A 31 -3.06 -35.89 39.33
CA SER A 31 -3.25 -34.44 39.46
C SER A 31 -3.47 -33.75 38.10
N THR A 32 -4.19 -34.35 37.17
CA THR A 32 -4.41 -33.77 35.84
C THR A 32 -5.58 -32.80 35.88
N PHE A 33 -5.27 -31.50 35.85
CA PHE A 33 -6.22 -30.42 35.60
C PHE A 33 -6.06 -29.90 34.17
N TYR A 34 -7.11 -29.28 33.64
CA TYR A 34 -7.09 -28.55 32.37
C TYR A 34 -7.12 -27.06 32.68
N SER A 35 -6.11 -26.30 32.28
CA SER A 35 -6.05 -24.85 32.53
C SER A 35 -6.47 -24.05 31.30
N CYS A 36 -7.08 -22.87 31.52
CA CYS A 36 -7.20 -21.87 30.48
C CYS A 36 -5.85 -21.19 30.25
N PHE A 37 -5.54 -20.82 29.00
CA PHE A 37 -4.32 -20.07 28.67
C PHE A 37 -4.53 -18.55 28.70
N SER A 38 -5.79 -18.12 28.62
CA SER A 38 -6.18 -16.70 28.60
C SER A 38 -6.49 -16.16 30.00
N CYS A 39 -6.66 -17.04 31.00
CA CYS A 39 -6.87 -16.69 32.41
C CYS A 39 -6.42 -17.81 33.37
N ASP A 40 -6.38 -17.52 34.66
CA ASP A 40 -5.82 -18.45 35.67
C ASP A 40 -6.77 -19.59 36.10
N TYR A 41 -7.90 -19.77 35.41
CA TYR A 41 -8.89 -20.79 35.76
C TYR A 41 -8.43 -22.21 35.41
N ARG A 42 -8.72 -23.16 36.32
CA ARG A 42 -8.39 -24.58 36.19
C ARG A 42 -9.65 -25.43 36.33
N PHE A 43 -9.75 -26.46 35.50
CA PHE A 43 -10.90 -27.33 35.37
C PHE A 43 -10.53 -28.78 35.68
N ALA A 44 -11.45 -29.50 36.30
CA ALA A 44 -11.29 -30.92 36.61
C ALA A 44 -11.46 -31.83 35.36
N SER A 45 -11.99 -31.32 34.25
CA SER A 45 -12.15 -32.10 33.02
C SER A 45 -12.04 -31.23 31.76
N GLN A 46 -11.69 -31.87 30.63
CA GLN A 46 -11.67 -31.22 29.31
C GLN A 46 -13.03 -30.66 28.92
N TYR A 47 -14.11 -31.34 29.31
CA TYR A 47 -15.48 -30.93 28.99
C TYR A 47 -15.80 -29.57 29.61
N TYR A 48 -15.48 -29.37 30.89
CA TYR A 48 -15.72 -28.09 31.56
C TYR A 48 -14.76 -27.00 31.08
N ALA A 49 -13.50 -27.34 30.76
CA ALA A 49 -12.58 -26.41 30.12
C ALA A 49 -13.11 -25.93 28.77
N LYS A 50 -13.67 -26.82 27.95
CA LYS A 50 -14.25 -26.49 26.65
C LYS A 50 -15.47 -25.58 26.78
N GLN A 51 -16.39 -25.88 27.71
CA GLN A 51 -17.53 -25.00 27.97
C GLN A 51 -17.09 -23.59 28.41
N HIS A 52 -16.05 -23.49 29.24
CA HIS A 52 -15.47 -22.20 29.61
C HIS A 52 -14.91 -21.45 28.40
N MET A 53 -14.15 -22.13 27.52
CA MET A 53 -13.61 -21.50 26.31
C MET A 53 -14.73 -21.00 25.38
N ASP A 54 -15.82 -21.77 25.24
CA ASP A 54 -16.99 -21.41 24.43
C ASP A 54 -17.80 -20.24 25.03
N ALA A 55 -17.96 -20.21 26.35
CA ALA A 55 -18.76 -19.19 27.03
C ALA A 55 -18.03 -17.84 27.15
N GLU A 56 -16.71 -17.86 27.38
CA GLU A 56 -15.89 -16.67 27.63
C GLU A 56 -15.10 -16.23 26.39
N ASP A 57 -15.28 -16.89 25.25
CA ASP A 57 -14.56 -16.64 23.98
C ASP A 57 -13.02 -16.62 24.16
N HIS A 58 -12.52 -17.50 25.03
CA HIS A 58 -11.10 -17.60 25.38
C HIS A 58 -10.30 -18.51 24.44
N TRP A 59 -10.88 -18.89 23.30
CA TRP A 59 -10.20 -19.68 22.28
C TRP A 59 -9.00 -18.90 21.72
N ILE A 60 -7.81 -19.51 21.83
CA ILE A 60 -6.68 -19.09 21.02
C ILE A 60 -7.09 -19.32 19.56
N PRO A 61 -6.99 -18.33 18.65
CA PRO A 61 -7.21 -18.56 17.23
C PRO A 61 -6.41 -19.79 16.80
N THR A 62 -7.07 -20.78 16.20
CA THR A 62 -6.59 -22.15 15.97
C THR A 62 -5.32 -22.27 15.11
N SER A 63 -4.79 -21.15 14.64
CA SER A 63 -3.50 -21.02 14.00
C SER A 63 -2.80 -19.76 14.51
N PRO A 64 -1.51 -19.82 14.88
CA PRO A 64 -0.73 -18.60 15.06
C PRO A 64 -0.90 -17.72 13.82
N PRO A 65 -1.03 -16.38 13.97
CA PRO A 65 -1.23 -15.51 12.82
C PRO A 65 -0.09 -15.73 11.83
N LEU A 66 -0.43 -16.08 10.59
CA LEU A 66 0.56 -16.30 9.53
C LEU A 66 1.36 -15.01 9.39
N SER A 67 2.65 -15.09 9.73
CA SER A 67 3.55 -13.95 9.67
C SER A 67 4.24 -13.93 8.32
N CYS A 68 4.39 -12.74 7.76
CA CYS A 68 5.22 -12.58 6.57
C CYS A 68 6.69 -12.82 6.93
N SER A 69 7.40 -13.63 6.14
CA SER A 69 8.83 -13.85 6.34
C SER A 69 9.71 -12.63 5.98
N LYS A 70 9.14 -11.66 5.24
CA LYS A 70 9.84 -10.48 4.69
C LYS A 70 9.50 -9.18 5.42
N CYS A 71 8.53 -9.18 6.33
CA CYS A 71 8.15 -8.00 7.12
C CYS A 71 7.41 -8.38 8.41
N THR A 72 6.95 -7.38 9.17
CA THR A 72 6.28 -7.60 10.46
C THR A 72 4.76 -7.85 10.33
N SER A 73 4.22 -7.89 9.11
CA SER A 73 2.79 -8.08 8.88
C SER A 73 2.32 -9.48 9.27
N ARG A 74 1.10 -9.55 9.82
CA ARG A 74 0.46 -10.75 10.35
C ARG A 74 -0.93 -10.90 9.76
N PHE A 75 -1.33 -12.12 9.44
CA PHE A 75 -2.58 -12.42 8.75
C PHE A 75 -3.36 -13.51 9.48
N SER A 76 -4.69 -13.45 9.36
CA SER A 76 -5.60 -14.43 9.96
C SER A 76 -5.77 -15.69 9.10
N ASN A 77 -5.39 -15.63 7.82
CA ASN A 77 -5.50 -16.74 6.87
C ASN A 77 -4.43 -16.63 5.77
N GLU A 78 -4.24 -17.72 5.03
CA GLU A 78 -3.21 -17.87 3.99
C GLU A 78 -3.49 -17.01 2.76
N GLU A 79 -4.76 -16.88 2.35
CA GLU A 79 -5.17 -16.06 1.21
C GLU A 79 -4.78 -14.58 1.39
N ASP A 80 -4.94 -14.04 2.60
CA ASP A 80 -4.54 -12.67 2.92
C ASP A 80 -3.01 -12.51 2.96
N ALA A 81 -2.29 -13.53 3.43
CA ALA A 81 -0.82 -13.53 3.42
C ALA A 81 -0.27 -13.59 1.99
N GLU A 82 -0.85 -14.41 1.11
CA GLU A 82 -0.50 -14.48 -0.31
C GLU A 82 -0.80 -13.17 -1.04
N LYS A 83 -1.99 -12.59 -0.83
CA LYS A 83 -2.35 -11.28 -1.39
C LYS A 83 -1.38 -10.20 -0.93
N HIS A 84 -0.96 -10.22 0.33
CA HIS A 84 0.07 -9.32 0.85
C HIS A 84 1.41 -9.53 0.14
N GLU A 85 1.86 -10.77 0.02
CA GLU A 85 3.12 -11.07 -0.67
C GLU A 85 3.10 -10.54 -2.11
N HIS A 86 2.02 -10.79 -2.87
CA HIS A 86 1.88 -10.28 -4.23
C HIS A 86 1.84 -8.74 -4.30
N LYS A 87 1.07 -8.08 -3.44
CA LYS A 87 0.87 -6.61 -3.50
C LYS A 87 2.05 -5.82 -2.95
N ILE A 88 2.75 -6.35 -1.96
CA ILE A 88 3.74 -5.62 -1.16
C ILE A 88 5.17 -6.07 -1.48
N HIS A 89 5.41 -7.37 -1.63
CA HIS A 89 6.76 -7.93 -1.77
C HIS A 89 7.12 -8.33 -3.20
N LEU A 90 6.14 -8.74 -4.02
CA LEU A 90 6.33 -9.07 -5.43
C LEU A 90 6.03 -7.89 -6.36
N ARG A 91 6.14 -6.65 -5.86
CA ARG A 91 5.89 -5.44 -6.63
C ARG A 91 7.13 -4.56 -6.63
N CYS A 92 7.54 -4.12 -7.82
CA CYS A 92 8.51 -3.06 -7.96
C CYS A 92 7.83 -1.72 -7.63
N ARG A 93 8.14 -1.12 -6.48
CA ARG A 93 7.55 0.15 -6.06
C ARG A 93 7.89 1.31 -7.01
N PRO A 94 9.14 1.49 -7.46
CA PRO A 94 9.47 2.54 -8.44
C PRO A 94 8.67 2.40 -9.74
N CYS A 95 8.51 1.19 -10.27
CA CYS A 95 7.85 0.96 -11.56
C CYS A 95 6.34 0.72 -11.44
N ASN A 96 5.82 0.54 -10.23
CA ASN A 96 4.43 0.17 -9.98
C ASN A 96 3.97 -1.08 -10.79
N VAL A 97 4.87 -2.07 -10.96
CA VAL A 97 4.57 -3.33 -11.65
C VAL A 97 4.61 -4.47 -10.64
N SER A 98 3.59 -5.32 -10.66
CA SER A 98 3.51 -6.52 -9.83
C SER A 98 3.93 -7.74 -10.64
N PHE A 99 4.62 -8.67 -9.99
CA PHE A 99 5.20 -9.85 -10.60
C PHE A 99 4.55 -11.10 -9.98
N PRO A 100 4.32 -12.16 -10.78
CA PRO A 100 3.85 -13.45 -10.30
C PRO A 100 4.82 -14.13 -9.33
N THR A 101 6.14 -13.96 -9.52
CA THR A 101 7.16 -14.67 -8.74
C THR A 101 8.29 -13.74 -8.25
N SER A 102 8.97 -14.16 -7.19
CA SER A 102 10.13 -13.43 -6.66
C SER A 102 11.29 -13.43 -7.67
N GLN A 103 11.43 -14.49 -8.46
CA GLN A 103 12.47 -14.63 -9.49
C GLN A 103 12.27 -13.61 -10.60
N GLU A 104 11.03 -13.42 -11.06
CA GLU A 104 10.69 -12.41 -12.07
C GLU A 104 10.92 -10.99 -11.55
N LEU A 105 10.54 -10.70 -10.30
CA LEU A 105 10.88 -9.42 -9.68
C LEU A 105 12.40 -9.25 -9.59
N SER A 106 13.15 -10.26 -9.15
CA SER A 106 14.62 -10.19 -9.10
C SER A 106 15.25 -10.04 -10.48
N MET A 107 14.67 -10.58 -11.54
CA MET A 107 15.11 -10.32 -12.92
C MET A 107 14.80 -8.89 -13.34
N HIS A 108 13.60 -8.39 -13.05
CA HIS A 108 13.22 -7.00 -13.32
C HIS A 108 14.14 -6.00 -12.61
N LEU A 109 14.46 -6.23 -11.33
CA LEU A 109 15.39 -5.41 -10.55
C LEU A 109 16.84 -5.50 -11.03
N ARG A 110 17.19 -6.55 -11.78
CA ARG A 110 18.49 -6.64 -12.50
C ARG A 110 18.43 -6.00 -13.89
N GLY A 111 17.25 -5.55 -14.32
CA GLY A 111 17.03 -4.88 -15.59
C GLY A 111 17.62 -3.47 -15.62
N ARG A 112 17.74 -2.93 -16.84
CA ARG A 112 18.41 -1.65 -17.13
C ARG A 112 17.84 -0.47 -16.33
N MET A 113 16.53 -0.48 -16.07
CA MET A 113 15.84 0.55 -15.28
C MET A 113 16.31 0.66 -13.81
N HIS A 114 16.90 -0.40 -13.25
CA HIS A 114 17.30 -0.45 -11.82
C HIS A 114 18.79 -0.60 -11.60
N LYS A 115 19.55 -0.95 -12.64
CA LYS A 115 20.94 -1.38 -12.47
C LYS A 115 21.91 -0.21 -12.38
N ASP A 116 21.78 0.84 -13.20
CA ASP A 116 22.76 1.93 -13.27
C ASP A 116 22.25 3.22 -13.97
N PHE A 117 20.94 3.39 -14.18
CA PHE A 117 20.43 4.55 -14.91
C PHE A 117 19.80 5.56 -13.96
N SER A 118 20.54 6.63 -13.64
CA SER A 118 20.02 7.78 -12.92
C SER A 118 20.04 9.01 -13.80
N MET A 119 18.87 9.63 -13.95
CA MET A 119 18.77 10.96 -14.54
C MET A 119 18.85 12.01 -13.45
N TYR A 120 19.62 13.06 -13.68
CA TYR A 120 19.73 14.17 -12.75
C TYR A 120 18.72 15.26 -13.13
N CYS A 121 18.00 15.76 -12.13
CA CYS A 121 17.17 16.94 -12.34
C CYS A 121 18.07 18.13 -12.69
N PRO A 122 17.88 18.81 -13.84
CA PRO A 122 18.77 19.90 -14.26
C PRO A 122 18.70 21.12 -13.34
N PHE A 123 17.64 21.24 -12.53
CA PHE A 123 17.43 22.38 -11.62
C PHE A 123 18.04 22.14 -10.24
N CYS A 124 17.75 20.99 -9.61
CA CYS A 124 18.16 20.70 -8.23
C CYS A 124 19.26 19.63 -8.11
N ASN A 125 19.73 19.10 -9.24
CA ASN A 125 20.75 18.06 -9.35
C ASN A 125 20.47 16.77 -8.56
N ARG A 126 19.23 16.53 -8.14
CA ARG A 126 18.83 15.27 -7.47
C ARG A 126 18.62 14.18 -8.50
N SER A 127 19.16 12.99 -8.21
CA SER A 127 18.99 11.81 -9.06
C SER A 127 17.56 11.27 -9.02
N LYS A 128 17.13 10.73 -10.14
CA LYS A 128 15.85 10.07 -10.37
C LYS A 128 16.09 8.78 -11.14
N LEU A 129 15.36 7.73 -10.80
CA LEU A 129 15.54 6.38 -11.36
C LEU A 129 15.10 6.26 -12.83
N SER A 130 14.31 7.21 -13.33
CA SER A 130 13.85 7.23 -14.72
C SER A 130 13.39 8.63 -15.14
N ALA A 131 13.23 8.83 -16.45
CA ALA A 131 12.59 10.01 -17.02
C ALA A 131 11.15 10.20 -16.52
N GLY A 132 10.36 9.14 -16.39
CA GLY A 132 9.02 9.20 -15.80
C GLY A 132 9.05 9.69 -14.35
N GLY A 133 10.04 9.22 -13.57
CA GLY A 133 10.29 9.69 -12.21
C GLY A 133 10.77 11.14 -12.13
N LEU A 134 11.58 11.59 -13.09
CA LEU A 134 12.03 12.98 -13.18
C LEU A 134 10.87 13.92 -13.53
N ILE A 135 10.08 13.58 -14.55
CA ILE A 135 8.91 14.38 -14.90
C ILE A 135 7.92 14.42 -13.74
N SER A 136 7.65 13.29 -13.08
CA SER A 136 6.75 13.27 -11.91
C SER A 136 7.25 14.17 -10.77
N HIS A 137 8.58 14.24 -10.55
CA HIS A 137 9.19 15.14 -9.56
C HIS A 137 8.96 16.63 -9.87
N LEU A 138 8.94 16.99 -11.16
CA LEU A 138 8.66 18.34 -11.62
C LEU A 138 7.15 18.61 -11.59
N GLU A 139 6.32 17.72 -12.12
CA GLU A 139 4.85 17.86 -12.12
C GLU A 139 4.26 18.02 -10.72
N SER A 140 4.83 17.37 -9.72
CA SER A 140 4.37 17.48 -8.33
C SER A 140 4.87 18.74 -7.60
N GLY A 141 5.61 19.63 -8.28
CA GLY A 141 6.22 20.80 -7.65
C GLY A 141 7.23 20.44 -6.55
N SER A 142 7.77 19.22 -6.57
CA SER A 142 8.68 18.74 -5.52
C SER A 142 10.13 19.18 -5.73
N CYS A 143 10.42 19.89 -6.82
CA CYS A 143 11.70 20.49 -7.11
C CYS A 143 11.80 21.86 -6.42
N PRO A 144 12.74 22.07 -5.48
CA PRO A 144 12.86 23.36 -4.80
C PRO A 144 13.39 24.47 -5.73
N ASP A 145 14.14 24.09 -6.76
CA ASP A 145 14.86 25.00 -7.65
C ASP A 145 14.17 25.20 -9.00
N SER A 146 12.92 24.72 -9.15
CA SER A 146 12.13 24.87 -10.37
C SER A 146 10.72 25.33 -10.04
N LYS A 147 10.18 26.22 -10.87
CA LYS A 147 8.76 26.63 -10.81
C LYS A 147 7.84 25.73 -11.64
N LEU A 148 8.39 24.64 -12.21
CA LEU A 148 7.61 23.68 -12.95
C LEU A 148 6.63 22.93 -12.03
N ASP A 149 5.43 22.75 -12.54
CA ASP A 149 4.32 22.01 -11.96
C ASP A 149 3.50 21.35 -13.08
N SER A 150 2.40 20.69 -12.71
CA SER A 150 1.54 19.97 -13.68
C SER A 150 0.98 20.88 -14.79
N ASP A 151 0.65 22.14 -14.47
CA ASP A 151 -0.02 23.04 -15.42
C ASP A 151 0.99 23.66 -16.38
N THR A 152 2.10 24.17 -15.85
CA THR A 152 3.21 24.73 -16.64
C THR A 152 3.86 23.69 -17.55
N LEU A 153 4.00 22.45 -17.09
CA LEU A 153 4.49 21.36 -17.93
C LEU A 153 3.50 20.98 -19.03
N TYR A 154 2.20 20.99 -18.75
CA TYR A 154 1.20 20.72 -19.78
C TYR A 154 1.20 21.82 -20.85
N GLU A 155 1.32 23.08 -20.48
CA GLU A 155 1.49 24.19 -21.43
C GLU A 155 2.76 24.03 -22.28
N ALA A 156 3.89 23.68 -21.65
CA ALA A 156 5.14 23.42 -22.36
C ALA A 156 5.04 22.23 -23.35
N VAL A 157 4.22 21.23 -23.03
CA VAL A 157 3.90 20.11 -23.94
C VAL A 157 3.03 20.59 -25.09
N LEU A 158 1.97 21.38 -24.84
CA LEU A 158 1.10 21.89 -25.91
C LEU A 158 1.87 22.70 -26.96
N GLN A 159 2.86 23.49 -26.52
CA GLN A 159 3.74 24.24 -27.44
C GLN A 159 4.60 23.33 -28.34
N ARG A 160 4.96 22.14 -27.85
CA ARG A 160 5.82 21.17 -28.56
C ARG A 160 5.04 20.08 -29.28
N ASP A 161 3.74 19.95 -29.01
CA ASP A 161 2.85 18.95 -29.58
C ASP A 161 1.64 19.58 -30.32
N PRO A 162 1.88 20.40 -31.36
CA PRO A 162 0.81 21.11 -32.08
C PRO A 162 -0.13 20.17 -32.86
N LYS A 163 0.22 18.88 -32.99
CA LYS A 163 -0.62 17.86 -33.64
C LYS A 163 -1.36 16.97 -32.65
N GLY A 164 -1.16 17.14 -31.34
CA GLY A 164 -1.80 16.34 -30.31
C GLY A 164 -1.43 14.86 -30.39
N VAL A 165 -0.17 14.55 -30.68
CA VAL A 165 0.36 13.17 -30.75
C VAL A 165 0.37 12.53 -29.36
N LEU A 166 0.61 13.33 -28.32
CA LEU A 166 0.70 12.89 -26.92
C LEU A 166 -0.40 13.54 -26.06
N SER A 167 -0.62 14.84 -26.28
CA SER A 167 -1.55 15.67 -25.53
C SER A 167 -2.94 15.69 -26.17
N LYS A 168 -3.98 15.70 -25.35
CA LYS A 168 -5.33 15.99 -25.84
C LYS A 168 -5.48 17.49 -25.93
N GLN A 169 -5.65 18.05 -27.12
CA GLN A 169 -5.84 19.49 -27.31
C GLN A 169 -7.20 19.94 -26.77
N LEU A 170 -7.24 20.24 -25.48
CA LEU A 170 -8.44 20.74 -24.80
C LEU A 170 -8.64 22.22 -25.16
N GLN A 171 -9.77 22.56 -25.79
CA GLN A 171 -10.10 23.93 -26.18
C GLN A 171 -10.25 24.89 -24.97
N ASP A 172 -10.63 24.37 -23.80
CA ASP A 172 -10.90 25.14 -22.57
C ASP A 172 -10.04 24.70 -21.37
N TRP A 173 -8.74 24.47 -21.57
CA TRP A 173 -7.86 24.15 -20.43
C TRP A 173 -7.64 25.39 -19.55
N THR A 174 -8.10 25.33 -18.30
CA THR A 174 -7.96 26.41 -17.31
C THR A 174 -7.02 26.02 -16.15
N GLY A 175 -6.16 25.03 -16.36
CA GLY A 175 -5.33 24.45 -15.30
C GLY A 175 -6.00 23.30 -14.54
N THR A 176 -5.24 22.66 -13.65
CA THR A 176 -5.73 21.59 -12.80
C THR A 176 -6.71 22.14 -11.76
N PRO A 177 -7.95 21.62 -11.69
CA PRO A 177 -8.92 22.09 -10.70
C PRO A 177 -8.40 21.86 -9.29
N ARG A 178 -8.32 22.92 -8.49
CA ARG A 178 -8.02 22.85 -7.05
C ARG A 178 -9.33 23.02 -6.30
N PHE A 179 -9.75 21.94 -5.66
CA PHE A 179 -10.92 21.94 -4.79
C PHE A 179 -10.48 22.21 -3.36
N GLU A 180 -11.19 23.10 -2.68
CA GLU A 180 -11.09 23.26 -1.23
C GLU A 180 -12.27 22.53 -0.59
N VAL A 181 -11.96 21.67 0.39
CA VAL A 181 -12.99 21.01 1.20
C VAL A 181 -13.05 21.66 2.57
N THR A 182 -14.25 21.84 3.08
CA THR A 182 -14.45 22.39 4.42
C THR A 182 -15.18 21.38 5.31
N ALA A 183 -15.40 21.74 6.58
CA ALA A 183 -16.09 20.90 7.55
C ALA A 183 -17.53 20.54 7.13
N ASP A 184 -18.12 21.28 6.18
CA ASP A 184 -19.43 21.01 5.57
C ASP A 184 -19.51 19.71 4.74
N THR A 185 -18.36 19.10 4.44
CA THR A 185 -18.26 17.79 3.81
C THR A 185 -18.47 16.63 4.80
N TRP A 186 -18.67 16.90 6.08
CA TRP A 186 -18.99 15.89 7.10
C TRP A 186 -20.37 15.26 6.87
N ASN A 187 -20.40 13.94 6.70
CA ASN A 187 -21.61 13.14 6.65
C ASN A 187 -21.89 12.56 8.05
N SER A 188 -22.89 13.12 8.73
CA SER A 188 -23.29 12.69 10.08
C SER A 188 -23.84 11.26 10.15
N LYS A 189 -24.42 10.74 9.06
CA LYS A 189 -24.92 9.36 9.00
C LYS A 189 -23.76 8.36 8.88
N ALA A 190 -22.75 8.70 8.10
CA ALA A 190 -21.58 7.86 7.88
C ALA A 190 -20.47 8.06 8.92
N GLN A 191 -20.59 9.09 9.78
CA GLN A 191 -19.56 9.50 10.75
C GLN A 191 -18.18 9.68 10.08
N ALA A 192 -18.17 10.31 8.90
CA ALA A 192 -16.98 10.48 8.06
C ALA A 192 -17.13 11.69 7.13
N TYR A 193 -16.01 12.21 6.63
CA TYR A 193 -15.97 13.20 5.55
C TYR A 193 -16.23 12.53 4.21
N GLU A 194 -17.12 13.09 3.39
CA GLU A 194 -17.55 12.50 2.12
C GLU A 194 -17.10 13.36 0.93
N CYS A 195 -16.41 12.71 -0.02
CA CYS A 195 -16.11 13.34 -1.30
C CYS A 195 -17.39 13.57 -2.11
N ARG A 196 -17.72 14.82 -2.39
CA ARG A 196 -18.94 15.18 -3.16
C ARG A 196 -18.89 14.79 -4.64
N ILE A 197 -17.70 14.41 -5.15
CA ILE A 197 -17.51 14.04 -6.56
C ILE A 197 -17.71 12.53 -6.76
N CYS A 198 -17.22 11.69 -5.84
CA CYS A 198 -17.28 10.22 -5.98
C CYS A 198 -17.85 9.48 -4.76
N HIS A 199 -18.33 10.19 -3.74
CA HIS A 199 -18.94 9.66 -2.53
C HIS A 199 -18.04 8.76 -1.65
N ARG A 200 -16.71 8.81 -1.87
CA ARG A 200 -15.76 8.10 -1.03
C ARG A 200 -15.66 8.75 0.35
N LEU A 201 -15.61 7.92 1.39
CA LEU A 201 -15.56 8.33 2.79
C LEU A 201 -14.13 8.37 3.33
N PHE A 202 -13.86 9.38 4.15
CA PHE A 202 -12.56 9.66 4.77
C PHE A 202 -12.72 9.97 6.26
N LYS A 203 -11.80 9.47 7.08
CA LYS A 203 -11.86 9.69 8.54
C LYS A 203 -11.45 11.12 8.91
N GLN A 204 -10.53 11.73 8.17
CA GLN A 204 -10.01 13.06 8.46
C GLN A 204 -10.20 14.00 7.27
N LEU A 205 -10.46 15.29 7.55
CA LEU A 205 -10.63 16.32 6.52
C LEU A 205 -9.38 16.49 5.62
N PRO A 206 -8.14 16.46 6.16
CA PRO A 206 -6.95 16.51 5.31
C PRO A 206 -6.87 15.35 4.30
N ASP A 207 -7.30 14.14 4.66
CA ASP A 207 -7.30 13.01 3.75
C ASP A 207 -8.27 13.23 2.57
N LEU A 208 -9.46 13.78 2.86
CA LEU A 208 -10.41 14.17 1.83
C LEU A 208 -9.82 15.29 0.96
N GLN A 209 -9.16 16.28 1.57
CA GLN A 209 -8.52 17.40 0.86
C GLN A 209 -7.45 16.92 -0.11
N PHE A 210 -6.61 15.96 0.29
CA PHE A 210 -5.65 15.33 -0.60
C PHE A 210 -6.34 14.52 -1.71
N HIS A 211 -7.41 13.79 -1.37
CA HIS A 211 -8.13 12.98 -2.34
C HIS A 211 -8.79 13.81 -3.45
N VAL A 212 -9.47 14.91 -3.12
CA VAL A 212 -10.19 15.71 -4.13
C VAL A 212 -9.25 16.33 -5.16
N ASN A 213 -8.01 16.64 -4.74
CA ASN A 213 -6.95 17.17 -5.60
C ASN A 213 -6.00 16.08 -6.13
N SER A 214 -6.34 14.80 -5.92
CA SER A 214 -5.54 13.68 -6.42
C SER A 214 -5.93 13.28 -7.84
N ALA A 215 -5.19 12.33 -8.40
CA ALA A 215 -5.49 11.70 -9.69
C ALA A 215 -6.90 11.07 -9.79
N ALA A 216 -7.63 10.93 -8.67
CA ALA A 216 -9.00 10.41 -8.67
C ALA A 216 -9.98 11.27 -9.47
N HIS A 217 -9.76 12.59 -9.56
CA HIS A 217 -10.68 13.53 -10.20
C HIS A 217 -10.03 14.40 -11.30
N THR A 218 -8.77 14.15 -11.63
CA THR A 218 -8.12 14.83 -12.74
C THR A 218 -8.50 14.19 -14.08
N LYS A 219 -8.70 15.02 -15.11
CA LYS A 219 -8.99 14.54 -16.46
C LYS A 219 -7.77 13.83 -17.03
N LYS A 220 -8.01 12.79 -17.83
CA LYS A 220 -6.96 12.14 -18.65
C LYS A 220 -6.59 13.07 -19.80
N ILE A 221 -5.62 13.95 -19.61
CA ILE A 221 -5.19 14.95 -20.61
C ILE A 221 -4.08 14.44 -21.55
N TYR A 222 -3.48 13.29 -21.25
CA TYR A 222 -2.49 12.62 -22.10
C TYR A 222 -3.01 11.29 -22.63
N HIS A 223 -2.48 10.85 -23.77
CA HIS A 223 -2.76 9.54 -24.37
C HIS A 223 -1.49 8.91 -24.95
N CYS A 224 -1.51 7.59 -25.12
CA CYS A 224 -0.42 6.89 -25.76
C CYS A 224 -0.39 7.26 -27.26
N PRO A 225 0.77 7.64 -27.82
CA PRO A 225 0.91 7.97 -29.24
C PRO A 225 0.83 6.75 -30.16
N ASN A 226 0.92 5.51 -29.63
CA ASN A 226 0.72 4.31 -30.45
C ASN A 226 -0.77 4.12 -30.76
N PRO A 227 -1.21 4.14 -32.04
CA PRO A 227 -2.62 3.94 -32.42
C PRO A 227 -3.20 2.59 -31.98
N ARG A 228 -2.36 1.58 -31.76
CA ARG A 228 -2.77 0.26 -31.26
C ARG A 228 -2.91 0.22 -29.74
N CYS A 229 -2.46 1.26 -29.02
CA CYS A 229 -2.56 1.38 -27.57
C CYS A 229 -3.60 2.44 -27.21
N ARG A 230 -4.68 2.05 -26.52
CA ARG A 230 -5.76 2.97 -26.11
C ARG A 230 -5.58 3.52 -24.69
N LYS A 231 -4.37 3.45 -24.12
CA LYS A 231 -4.11 3.94 -22.76
C LYS A 231 -4.10 5.47 -22.73
N ALA A 232 -4.67 6.03 -21.68
CA ALA A 232 -4.73 7.46 -21.42
C ALA A 232 -4.47 7.76 -19.94
N PHE A 233 -3.86 8.92 -19.68
CA PHE A 233 -3.22 9.26 -18.41
C PHE A 233 -3.54 10.70 -18.01
N ASN A 234 -3.49 10.96 -16.70
CA ASN A 234 -3.75 12.28 -16.14
C ASN A 234 -2.47 13.12 -16.01
N HIS A 235 -1.31 12.47 -15.96
CA HIS A 235 -0.01 13.09 -15.73
C HIS A 235 0.99 12.65 -16.81
N LEU A 236 1.89 13.55 -17.19
CA LEU A 236 2.94 13.31 -18.17
C LEU A 236 3.91 12.25 -17.65
N GLY A 237 4.31 12.30 -16.38
CA GLY A 237 5.23 11.33 -15.78
C GLY A 237 4.70 9.90 -15.85
N SER A 238 3.39 9.72 -15.68
CA SER A 238 2.73 8.42 -15.87
C SER A 238 2.72 7.96 -17.34
N THR A 239 2.57 8.90 -18.27
CA THR A 239 2.61 8.62 -19.72
C THR A 239 4.02 8.24 -20.16
N ILE A 240 5.03 8.98 -19.71
CA ILE A 240 6.45 8.70 -19.96
C ILE A 240 6.82 7.34 -19.37
N HIS A 241 6.45 7.07 -18.12
CA HIS A 241 6.67 5.76 -17.49
C HIS A 241 6.01 4.61 -18.27
N HIS A 242 4.81 4.81 -18.82
CA HIS A 242 4.19 3.81 -19.69
C HIS A 242 5.03 3.50 -20.95
N LEU A 243 5.65 4.51 -21.55
CA LEU A 243 6.53 4.36 -22.71
C LEU A 243 7.86 3.70 -22.33
N GLU A 244 8.43 4.05 -21.17
CA GLU A 244 9.65 3.44 -20.61
C GLU A 244 9.53 1.93 -20.40
N LEU A 245 8.34 1.45 -20.03
CA LEU A 245 8.09 0.03 -19.85
C LEU A 245 8.03 -0.75 -21.18
N GLU A 246 8.08 -0.08 -22.33
CA GLU A 246 8.02 -0.66 -23.69
C GLU A 246 6.79 -1.56 -23.96
N THR A 247 5.84 -1.61 -23.02
CA THR A 247 4.65 -2.49 -23.10
C THR A 247 3.77 -2.20 -24.32
N CYS A 248 3.79 -0.98 -24.84
CA CYS A 248 3.07 -0.62 -26.06
C CYS A 248 3.94 -0.67 -27.33
N GLN A 249 5.24 -0.97 -27.23
CA GLN A 249 6.17 -1.08 -28.37
C GLN A 249 6.24 0.18 -29.26
N PHE A 250 5.90 1.36 -28.72
CA PHE A 250 5.96 2.61 -29.48
C PHE A 250 7.38 3.13 -29.66
N MET A 251 8.17 3.08 -28.59
CA MET A 251 9.54 3.57 -28.52
C MET A 251 10.31 2.79 -27.46
N SER A 252 11.64 2.75 -27.57
CA SER A 252 12.48 2.08 -26.58
C SER A 252 12.72 2.94 -25.34
N PHE A 253 13.09 2.30 -24.24
CA PHE A 253 13.47 2.94 -22.99
C PHE A 253 14.54 4.03 -23.23
N GLU A 254 15.62 3.71 -23.97
CA GLU A 254 16.71 4.66 -24.24
C GLU A 254 16.23 5.86 -25.06
N ALA A 255 15.32 5.66 -26.01
CA ALA A 255 14.74 6.76 -26.78
C ALA A 255 13.89 7.68 -25.89
N VAL A 256 13.15 7.12 -24.91
CA VAL A 256 12.39 7.92 -23.95
C VAL A 256 13.32 8.77 -23.09
N GLN A 257 14.36 8.15 -22.51
CA GLN A 257 15.31 8.86 -21.64
C GLN A 257 15.96 10.03 -22.39
N LYS A 258 16.48 9.76 -23.59
CA LYS A 258 17.16 10.76 -24.43
C LYS A 258 16.23 11.93 -24.78
N ASN A 259 15.01 11.63 -25.22
CA ASN A 259 14.05 12.68 -25.60
C ASN A 259 13.69 13.59 -24.40
N VAL A 260 13.51 13.02 -23.20
CA VAL A 260 13.22 13.80 -22.00
C VAL A 260 14.42 14.64 -21.58
N GLU A 261 15.63 14.08 -21.62
CA GLU A 261 16.86 14.81 -21.31
C GLU A 261 17.09 15.99 -22.25
N GLU A 262 16.92 15.79 -23.57
CA GLU A 262 17.02 16.84 -24.58
C GLU A 262 15.95 17.92 -24.38
N ALA A 263 14.70 17.52 -24.13
CA ALA A 263 13.60 18.45 -23.90
C ALA A 263 13.83 19.34 -22.66
N LEU A 264 14.34 18.76 -21.57
CA LEU A 264 14.62 19.49 -20.33
C LEU A 264 15.87 20.37 -20.44
N LYS A 265 16.92 19.94 -21.17
CA LYS A 265 18.07 20.81 -21.49
C LYS A 265 17.65 22.03 -22.29
N PHE A 266 16.79 21.84 -23.29
CA PHE A 266 16.24 22.94 -24.07
C PHE A 266 15.33 23.84 -23.23
N TYR A 267 14.63 23.32 -22.23
CA TYR A 267 13.86 24.18 -21.33
C TYR A 267 14.79 25.01 -20.42
N TYR A 268 15.83 24.38 -19.85
CA TYR A 268 16.79 25.02 -18.96
C TYR A 268 17.59 26.15 -19.65
N MET A 269 18.08 25.93 -20.86
CA MET A 269 18.95 26.89 -21.57
C MET A 269 18.26 28.19 -22.03
N PHE A 270 16.93 28.27 -21.98
CA PHE A 270 16.15 29.40 -22.48
C PHE A 270 15.34 30.11 -21.38
N GLN A 271 15.69 29.87 -20.11
CA GLN A 271 15.14 30.60 -18.95
C GLN A 271 16.14 31.59 -18.29
N ASP A 272 17.33 31.76 -18.88
CA ASP A 272 18.32 32.79 -18.52
C ASP A 272 18.16 34.07 -19.35
#